data_AF-A0A7C8LHF6-F1
#
_entry.id   AF-A0A7C8LHF6-F1
#
_cell.length_a   1.000
_cell.length_b   1.000
_cell.length_c   1.000
_cell.angle_alpha   90.00
_cell.angle_beta   90.00
_cell.angle_gamma   90.00
#
_symmetry.space_group_name_H-M   'P 1'
#
loop_
_entity.id
_entity.type
_entity.pdbx_description
1 polymer ?
#
loop_
_entity_poly.entity_id
_entity_poly.type
_entity_poly.pdbx_seq_one_letter_code
_entity_poly.pdbx_strand_id
1 'polypeptide(L)'
;VWLDEGRDLVYVANTFGRSILVWEDAATVDGDTPPARVIEHDRIGSPVFVFVEPARDLLFVAVMAMDRRVAEPSIAVYARASTRSGYVEPDVVIAGPSTRIDAGNNQTTHNVWYDDARHLLIVGHHTNEVRAYDGASTISGIVAPARVIQWTTGMQYFPPQPLWVTVP
;
A
#
# COMPACT_ATOMS: atom_id res chain seq x y z
N VAL A 1 -3.30 8.16 3.95
CA VAL A 1 -4.34 8.87 3.16
C VAL A 1 -3.75 9.19 1.79
N TRP A 2 -4.56 9.16 0.74
CA TRP A 2 -4.17 9.54 -0.61
C TRP A 2 -5.33 10.22 -1.34
N LEU A 3 -5.05 11.28 -2.10
CA LEU A 3 -6.01 12.03 -2.91
C LEU A 3 -5.84 11.65 -4.40
N ASP A 4 -6.91 11.20 -5.04
CA ASP A 4 -7.01 11.11 -6.50
C ASP A 4 -7.76 12.35 -6.99
N GLU A 5 -7.00 13.41 -7.29
CA GLU A 5 -7.52 14.70 -7.75
C GLU A 5 -8.34 14.58 -9.04
N GLY A 6 -7.97 13.65 -9.94
CA GLY A 6 -8.63 13.48 -11.23
C GLY A 6 -10.04 12.90 -11.12
N ARG A 7 -10.34 12.20 -10.03
CA ARG A 7 -11.66 11.61 -9.75
C ARG A 7 -12.36 12.20 -8.54
N ASP A 8 -11.74 13.19 -7.90
CA ASP A 8 -12.19 13.81 -6.65
C ASP A 8 -12.47 12.78 -5.53
N LEU A 9 -11.54 11.82 -5.35
CA LEU A 9 -11.63 10.76 -4.36
C LEU A 9 -10.52 10.85 -3.32
N VAL A 10 -10.84 10.55 -2.06
CA VAL A 10 -9.83 10.36 -1.01
C VAL A 10 -9.90 8.95 -0.43
N TYR A 11 -8.75 8.29 -0.39
CA TYR A 11 -8.55 6.95 0.17
C TYR A 11 -7.84 7.04 1.52
N VAL A 12 -8.37 6.35 2.53
CA VAL A 12 -7.79 6.31 3.87
C VAL A 12 -7.59 4.86 4.30
N ALA A 13 -6.34 4.51 4.59
CA ALA A 13 -6.03 3.28 5.32
C ALA A 13 -6.57 3.36 6.75
N ASN A 14 -7.53 2.50 7.08
CA ASN A 14 -8.11 2.40 8.41
C ASN A 14 -7.47 1.24 9.17
N THR A 15 -6.25 1.48 9.65
CA THR A 15 -5.36 0.48 10.29
C THR A 15 -6.04 -0.41 11.32
N PHE A 16 -6.80 0.19 12.23
CA PHE A 16 -7.43 -0.52 13.35
C PHE A 16 -8.82 -1.04 13.00
N GLY A 17 -9.53 -0.38 12.08
CA GLY A 17 -10.79 -0.89 11.53
C GLY A 17 -10.63 -1.94 10.43
N ARG A 18 -9.38 -2.25 10.04
CA ARG A 18 -9.03 -3.26 9.03
C ARG A 18 -9.79 -3.07 7.71
N SER A 19 -9.75 -1.85 7.20
CA SER A 19 -10.42 -1.51 5.96
C SER A 19 -9.71 -0.36 5.24
N ILE A 20 -10.13 -0.09 4.01
CA ILE A 20 -9.81 1.14 3.30
C ILE A 20 -11.12 1.90 3.14
N LEU A 21 -11.13 3.14 3.61
CA LEU A 21 -12.27 4.03 3.53
C LEU A 21 -12.10 4.94 2.32
N VAL A 22 -13.18 5.17 1.58
CA VAL A 22 -13.17 6.02 0.38
C VAL A 22 -14.29 7.04 0.49
N TRP A 23 -13.97 8.31 0.33
CA TRP A 23 -14.94 9.38 0.14
C TRP A 23 -14.90 9.87 -1.30
N GLU A 24 -16.08 10.26 -1.79
CA GLU A 24 -16.26 11.02 -3.03
C GLU A 24 -16.35 12.51 -2.72
N ASP A 25 -16.33 13.32 -3.78
CA ASP A 25 -16.40 14.78 -3.70
C ASP A 25 -15.35 15.36 -2.74
N ALA A 26 -14.12 14.83 -2.77
CA ALA A 26 -13.04 15.11 -1.82
C ALA A 26 -12.71 16.61 -1.69
N ALA A 27 -12.94 17.39 -2.74
CA ALA A 27 -12.77 18.84 -2.73
C ALA A 27 -13.81 19.59 -1.89
N THR A 28 -14.93 18.95 -1.55
CA THR A 28 -16.09 19.59 -0.89
C THR A 28 -16.62 18.84 0.33
N VAL A 29 -16.31 17.56 0.49
CA VAL A 29 -16.71 16.77 1.65
C VAL A 29 -16.15 17.37 2.94
N ASP A 30 -17.00 17.59 3.93
CA ASP A 30 -16.64 18.21 5.21
C ASP A 30 -17.50 17.61 6.35
N GLY A 31 -17.06 17.83 7.59
CA GLY A 31 -17.73 17.36 8.81
C GLY A 31 -17.68 15.84 9.02
N ASP A 32 -18.58 15.34 9.86
CA ASP A 32 -18.71 13.91 10.22
C ASP A 32 -19.49 13.13 9.15
N THR A 33 -19.00 13.18 7.92
CA THR A 33 -19.61 12.47 6.77
C THR A 33 -19.04 11.05 6.70
N PRO A 34 -19.88 10.00 6.70
CA PRO A 34 -19.40 8.62 6.58
C PRO A 34 -18.76 8.37 5.21
N PRO A 35 -17.86 7.37 5.08
CA PRO A 35 -17.25 7.04 3.79
C PRO A 35 -18.30 6.55 2.80
N ALA A 36 -18.18 6.99 1.54
CA ALA A 36 -19.02 6.55 0.44
C ALA A 36 -18.81 5.06 0.12
N ARG A 37 -17.59 4.54 0.33
CA ARG A 37 -17.26 3.13 0.17
C ARG A 37 -16.30 2.65 1.25
N VAL A 38 -16.42 1.37 1.58
CA VAL A 38 -15.49 0.65 2.45
C VAL A 38 -15.00 -0.57 1.69
N ILE A 39 -13.69 -0.75 1.60
CA ILE A 39 -13.06 -1.93 1.01
C ILE A 39 -12.46 -2.75 2.16
N GLU A 40 -12.89 -4.00 2.30
CA GLU A 40 -12.48 -4.89 3.39
C GLU A 40 -12.48 -6.36 2.96
N HIS A 41 -11.80 -7.22 3.72
CA HIS A 41 -11.89 -8.68 3.64
C HIS A 41 -11.18 -9.30 4.87
N ASP A 42 -11.40 -10.60 5.13
CA ASP A 42 -10.89 -11.27 6.36
C ASP A 42 -9.36 -11.22 6.48
N ARG A 43 -8.66 -11.11 5.34
CA ARG A 43 -7.20 -11.20 5.25
C ARG A 43 -6.52 -9.86 4.94
N ILE A 44 -7.25 -8.75 5.01
CA ILE A 44 -6.72 -7.42 4.68
C ILE A 44 -5.66 -6.95 5.69
N GLY A 45 -5.56 -7.62 6.84
CA GLY A 45 -4.59 -7.31 7.89
C GLY A 45 -4.83 -5.92 8.48
N SER A 46 -3.75 -5.14 8.61
CA SER A 46 -3.80 -3.75 9.06
C SER A 46 -3.24 -2.84 7.96
N PRO A 47 -4.10 -2.31 7.06
CA PRO A 47 -3.70 -1.31 6.08
C PRO A 47 -3.09 -0.10 6.78
N VAL A 48 -1.87 0.30 6.42
CA VAL A 48 -1.22 1.47 7.04
C VAL A 48 -0.92 2.59 6.06
N PHE A 49 -0.87 2.27 4.78
CA PHE A 49 -0.60 3.24 3.74
C PHE A 49 -1.30 2.85 2.45
N VAL A 50 -1.69 3.87 1.69
CA VAL A 50 -2.35 3.74 0.39
C VAL A 50 -1.64 4.66 -0.61
N PHE A 51 -1.49 4.17 -1.83
CA PHE A 51 -1.00 4.93 -2.98
C PHE A 51 -1.91 4.60 -4.17
N VAL A 52 -2.39 5.62 -4.87
CA VAL A 52 -3.20 5.43 -6.08
C VAL A 52 -2.34 5.78 -7.29
N GLU A 53 -2.41 4.95 -8.33
CA GLU A 53 -1.97 5.28 -9.68
C GLU A 53 -3.22 5.61 -10.52
N PRO A 54 -3.58 6.90 -10.66
CA PRO A 54 -4.84 7.31 -11.25
C PRO A 54 -4.96 6.94 -12.72
N ALA A 55 -3.86 6.93 -13.49
CA ALA A 55 -3.89 6.64 -14.92
C ALA A 55 -4.34 5.21 -15.22
N ARG A 56 -4.13 4.29 -14.26
CA ARG A 56 -4.48 2.87 -14.38
C ARG A 56 -5.58 2.41 -13.44
N ASP A 57 -6.07 3.32 -12.61
CA ASP A 57 -7.07 3.04 -11.60
C ASP A 57 -6.64 1.88 -10.68
N LEU A 58 -5.39 1.97 -10.21
CA LEU A 58 -4.79 1.02 -9.28
C LEU A 58 -4.65 1.65 -7.90
N LEU A 59 -4.95 0.87 -6.86
CA LEU A 59 -4.70 1.20 -5.47
C LEU A 59 -3.72 0.19 -4.89
N PHE A 60 -2.55 0.67 -4.47
CA PHE A 60 -1.55 -0.09 -3.74
C PHE A 60 -1.72 0.16 -2.25
N VAL A 61 -1.68 -0.90 -1.44
CA VAL A 61 -1.92 -0.85 -0.01
C VAL A 61 -0.78 -1.57 0.71
N ALA A 62 -0.07 -0.84 1.55
CA ALA A 62 0.88 -1.45 2.49
C ALA A 62 0.10 -2.02 3.67
N VAL A 63 0.24 -3.33 3.89
CA VAL A 63 -0.44 -4.06 4.95
C VAL A 63 0.59 -4.51 5.98
N MET A 64 0.35 -4.15 7.25
CA MET A 64 1.08 -4.71 8.37
C MET A 64 0.35 -5.93 8.95
N ALA A 65 1.11 -6.86 9.49
CA ALA A 65 0.58 -7.94 10.30
C ALA A 65 0.64 -7.59 11.80
N MET A 66 -0.25 -6.70 12.27
CA MET A 66 -0.40 -6.47 13.72
C MET A 66 -0.83 -7.75 14.45
N ASP A 67 -1.66 -8.58 13.80
CA ASP A 67 -2.00 -9.92 14.26
C ASP A 67 -1.69 -10.93 13.15
N ARG A 68 -0.61 -11.71 13.34
CA ARG A 68 -0.15 -12.72 12.37
C ARG A 68 -1.09 -13.91 12.23
N ARG A 69 -2.08 -14.06 13.11
CA ARG A 69 -3.14 -15.07 12.94
C ARG A 69 -4.16 -14.67 11.88
N VAL A 70 -4.21 -13.38 11.55
CA VAL A 70 -5.18 -12.80 10.63
C VAL A 70 -4.56 -12.57 9.25
N ALA A 71 -3.37 -11.96 9.20
CA ALA A 71 -2.69 -11.67 7.95
C ALA A 71 -1.17 -11.67 8.12
N GLU A 72 -0.46 -11.86 7.01
CA GLU A 72 0.97 -11.60 6.91
C GLU A 72 1.24 -10.19 6.34
N PRO A 73 2.42 -9.59 6.62
CA PRO A 73 2.81 -8.33 6.00
C PRO A 73 2.81 -8.50 4.48
N SER A 74 2.18 -7.57 3.77
CA SER A 74 1.98 -7.69 2.33
C SER A 74 1.80 -6.34 1.65
N ILE A 75 1.92 -6.35 0.32
CA ILE A 75 1.35 -5.30 -0.53
C ILE A 75 0.12 -5.89 -1.21
N ALA A 76 -1.04 -5.29 -0.95
CA ALA A 76 -2.26 -5.57 -1.69
C ALA A 76 -2.43 -4.55 -2.82
N VAL A 77 -2.85 -5.01 -4.01
CA VAL A 77 -3.17 -4.13 -5.14
C VAL A 77 -4.60 -4.41 -5.59
N TYR A 78 -5.39 -3.35 -5.71
CA TYR A 78 -6.74 -3.37 -6.22
C TYR A 78 -6.79 -2.64 -7.56
N ALA A 79 -7.23 -3.32 -8.60
CA ALA A 79 -7.56 -2.73 -9.89
C ALA A 79 -9.01 -2.22 -9.90
N ARG A 80 -9.26 -1.20 -10.74
CA ARG A 80 -10.53 -0.47 -10.80
C ARG A 80 -10.87 0.20 -9.47
N ALA A 81 -9.84 0.68 -8.76
CA ALA A 81 -9.92 1.15 -7.39
C ALA A 81 -10.98 2.23 -7.16
N SER A 82 -11.23 3.09 -8.15
CA SER A 82 -12.25 4.13 -8.15
C SER A 82 -13.67 3.61 -7.92
N THR A 83 -13.93 2.35 -8.26
CA THR A 83 -15.26 1.74 -8.16
C THR A 83 -15.35 0.59 -7.13
N ARG A 84 -14.24 0.22 -6.50
CA ARG A 84 -14.20 -0.90 -5.54
C ARG A 84 -14.94 -0.55 -4.25
N SER A 85 -15.78 -1.48 -3.79
CA SER A 85 -16.55 -1.37 -2.55
C SER A 85 -16.90 -2.75 -2.00
N GLY A 86 -17.13 -2.82 -0.70
CA GLY A 86 -17.57 -3.99 0.05
C GLY A 86 -16.46 -4.98 0.35
N TYR A 87 -16.90 -6.23 0.57
CA TYR A 87 -16.04 -7.34 0.92
C TYR A 87 -15.35 -7.90 -0.34
N VAL A 88 -14.13 -7.44 -0.64
CA VAL A 88 -13.40 -7.79 -1.86
C VAL A 88 -11.92 -8.06 -1.59
N GLU A 89 -11.44 -9.18 -2.13
CA GLU A 89 -10.02 -9.55 -2.09
C GLU A 89 -9.18 -8.70 -3.07
N PRO A 90 -7.87 -8.51 -2.83
CA PRO A 90 -6.98 -7.82 -3.75
C PRO A 90 -6.81 -8.59 -5.06
N ASP A 91 -6.61 -7.89 -6.17
CA ASP A 91 -6.30 -8.50 -7.46
C ASP A 91 -4.85 -9.03 -7.52
N VAL A 92 -3.95 -8.40 -6.76
CA VAL A 92 -2.56 -8.83 -6.58
C VAL A 92 -2.19 -8.75 -5.10
N VAL A 93 -1.45 -9.76 -4.63
CA VAL A 93 -0.87 -9.78 -3.28
C VAL A 93 0.61 -10.14 -3.38
N ILE A 94 1.49 -9.27 -2.91
CA ILE A 94 2.93 -9.55 -2.79
C ILE A 94 3.22 -9.82 -1.32
N ALA A 95 3.56 -11.07 -0.99
CA ALA A 95 3.74 -11.52 0.40
C ALA A 95 4.66 -12.75 0.53
N GLY A 96 5.03 -13.08 1.76
CA GLY A 96 5.82 -14.27 2.10
C GLY A 96 7.34 -14.08 2.11
N PRO A 97 8.10 -15.09 2.55
CA PRO A 97 9.47 -14.93 3.04
C PRO A 97 10.48 -14.46 1.99
N SER A 98 10.30 -14.83 0.72
CA SER A 98 11.25 -14.41 -0.34
C SER A 98 11.02 -12.97 -0.80
N THR A 99 9.87 -12.37 -0.48
CA THR A 99 9.64 -10.93 -0.73
C THR A 99 10.46 -10.05 0.20
N ARG A 100 10.91 -10.60 1.34
CA ARG A 100 11.53 -9.86 2.45
C ARG A 100 10.59 -8.84 3.10
N ILE A 101 9.33 -8.73 2.70
CA ILE A 101 8.31 -7.86 3.33
C ILE A 101 8.09 -8.24 4.81
N ASP A 102 8.33 -9.51 5.14
CA ASP A 102 8.30 -10.07 6.49
C ASP A 102 9.71 -10.19 7.14
N ALA A 103 10.75 -9.60 6.55
CA ALA A 103 12.11 -9.74 7.06
C ALA A 103 12.40 -8.84 8.27
N GLY A 104 13.24 -9.33 9.19
CA GLY A 104 13.66 -8.57 10.37
C GLY A 104 12.73 -8.72 11.58
N ASN A 105 13.01 -7.94 12.63
CA ASN A 105 12.30 -8.00 13.91
C ASN A 105 11.05 -7.10 13.95
N ASN A 106 10.94 -6.16 13.02
CA ASN A 106 9.79 -5.27 12.86
C ASN A 106 9.23 -5.43 11.44
N GLN A 107 8.38 -6.45 11.29
CA GLN A 107 7.83 -6.90 10.01
C GLN A 107 6.70 -5.98 9.53
N THR A 108 7.01 -4.71 9.38
CA THR A 108 6.04 -3.72 9.00
C THR A 108 6.46 -3.06 7.69
N THR A 109 5.56 -3.16 6.72
CA THR A 109 5.66 -2.40 5.48
C THR A 109 4.81 -1.16 5.64
N HIS A 110 5.41 0.01 5.43
CA HIS A 110 4.83 1.28 5.86
C HIS A 110 4.46 2.21 4.72
N ASN A 111 5.10 2.06 3.57
CA ASN A 111 4.78 2.88 2.42
C ASN A 111 5.14 2.15 1.14
N VAL A 112 4.52 2.64 0.08
CA VAL A 112 4.73 2.18 -1.28
C VAL A 112 4.72 3.40 -2.19
N TRP A 113 5.45 3.30 -3.29
CA TRP A 113 5.40 4.23 -4.41
C TRP A 113 5.50 3.42 -5.70
N TYR A 114 4.71 3.78 -6.70
CA TYR A 114 4.69 3.08 -7.98
C TYR A 114 5.00 4.02 -9.13
N ASP A 115 5.85 3.57 -10.03
CA ASP A 115 6.17 4.20 -11.31
C ASP A 115 5.53 3.39 -12.44
N ASP A 116 4.47 3.91 -13.05
CA ASP A 116 3.82 3.21 -14.16
C ASP A 116 4.72 3.10 -15.39
N ALA A 117 5.48 4.14 -15.72
CA ALA A 117 6.32 4.14 -16.91
C ALA A 117 7.40 3.05 -16.86
N ARG A 118 7.84 2.69 -15.65
CA ARG A 118 8.84 1.64 -15.42
C ARG A 118 8.23 0.34 -14.88
N HIS A 119 6.91 0.31 -14.63
CA HIS A 119 6.24 -0.74 -13.87
C HIS A 119 6.96 -1.11 -12.57
N LEU A 120 7.48 -0.12 -11.85
CA LEU A 120 8.38 -0.30 -10.72
C LEU A 120 7.65 0.07 -9.41
N LEU A 121 7.54 -0.88 -8.49
CA LEU A 121 7.07 -0.62 -7.14
C LEU A 121 8.25 -0.51 -6.18
N ILE A 122 8.31 0.61 -5.48
CA ILE A 122 9.22 0.84 -4.37
C ILE A 122 8.46 0.65 -3.07
N VAL A 123 9.01 -0.17 -2.18
CA VAL A 123 8.42 -0.53 -0.89
C VAL A 123 9.38 -0.17 0.22
N GLY A 124 8.94 0.68 1.14
CA GLY A 124 9.70 0.99 2.36
C GLY A 124 9.26 0.13 3.53
N HIS A 125 10.26 -0.31 4.28
CA HIS A 125 10.10 -1.22 5.40
C HIS A 125 10.89 -0.69 6.60
N HIS A 126 10.54 -1.09 7.83
CA HIS A 126 11.19 -0.67 9.08
C HIS A 126 12.62 -1.22 9.30
N THR A 127 13.23 -1.68 8.23
CA THR A 127 14.62 -2.10 8.16
C THR A 127 15.46 -1.00 7.53
N ASN A 128 16.78 -1.16 7.52
CA ASN A 128 17.67 -0.26 6.81
C ASN A 128 17.69 -0.56 5.29
N GLU A 129 16.51 -0.82 4.71
CA GLU A 129 16.37 -1.14 3.30
C GLU A 129 15.09 -0.63 2.66
N VAL A 130 15.20 -0.30 1.38
CA VAL A 130 14.09 -0.09 0.45
C VAL A 130 14.14 -1.19 -0.61
N ARG A 131 12.97 -1.70 -0.99
CA ARG A 131 12.84 -2.82 -1.93
C ARG A 131 12.17 -2.35 -3.21
N ALA A 132 12.65 -2.84 -4.34
CA ALA A 132 12.12 -2.57 -5.65
C ALA A 132 11.57 -3.85 -6.28
N TYR A 133 10.36 -3.80 -6.82
CA TYR A 133 9.71 -4.91 -7.51
C TYR A 133 9.32 -4.48 -8.92
N ASP A 134 9.78 -5.22 -9.92
CA ASP A 134 9.43 -4.98 -11.31
C ASP A 134 8.10 -5.68 -11.64
N GLY A 135 7.26 -5.05 -12.47
CA GLY A 135 5.98 -5.61 -12.92
C GLY A 135 4.89 -5.67 -11.84
N ALA A 136 5.04 -4.91 -10.74
CA ALA A 136 4.25 -5.04 -9.51
C ALA A 136 2.72 -4.94 -9.67
N SER A 137 2.23 -4.29 -10.73
CA SER A 137 0.80 -4.23 -11.07
C SER A 137 0.25 -5.55 -11.62
N THR A 138 1.10 -6.55 -11.87
CA THR A 138 0.74 -7.85 -12.48
C THR A 138 1.38 -9.05 -11.80
N ILE A 139 2.45 -8.86 -11.02
CA ILE A 139 3.13 -9.95 -10.30
C ILE A 139 2.45 -10.21 -8.94
N SER A 140 2.00 -11.44 -8.71
CA SER A 140 1.36 -11.86 -7.46
C SER A 140 2.10 -13.06 -6.84
N GLY A 141 2.02 -13.19 -5.53
CA GLY A 141 2.62 -14.26 -4.74
C GLY A 141 4.00 -13.94 -4.17
N ILE A 142 4.82 -14.98 -4.02
CA ILE A 142 6.11 -14.93 -3.35
C ILE A 142 7.19 -14.47 -4.34
N VAL A 143 7.30 -13.16 -4.56
CA VAL A 143 8.23 -12.56 -5.53
C VAL A 143 9.38 -11.85 -4.83
N ALA A 144 10.62 -12.24 -5.14
CA ALA A 144 11.79 -11.54 -4.60
C ALA A 144 11.94 -10.14 -5.22
N PRO A 145 12.41 -9.14 -4.44
CA PRO A 145 12.66 -7.82 -4.98
C PRO A 145 13.78 -7.85 -6.04
N ALA A 146 13.58 -7.14 -7.14
CA ALA A 146 14.57 -6.98 -8.21
C ALA A 146 15.79 -6.15 -7.77
N ARG A 147 15.59 -5.24 -6.80
CA ARG A 147 16.66 -4.50 -6.11
C ARG A 147 16.34 -4.37 -4.63
N VAL A 148 17.41 -4.36 -3.82
CA VAL A 148 17.36 -3.96 -2.42
C VAL A 148 18.41 -2.87 -2.23
N ILE A 149 17.97 -1.69 -1.82
CA ILE A 149 18.85 -0.57 -1.48
C ILE A 149 19.01 -0.60 0.03
N GLN A 150 20.22 -0.88 0.53
CA GLN A 150 20.51 -1.00 1.96
C GLN A 150 21.52 0.04 2.42
N TRP A 151 21.51 0.39 3.71
CA TRP A 151 22.53 1.24 4.32
C TRP A 151 22.97 0.72 5.69
N THR A 152 24.23 1.00 6.06
CA THR A 152 24.84 0.52 7.32
C THR A 152 24.79 1.57 8.42
N THR A 153 24.13 1.20 9.52
CA THR A 153 24.17 1.69 10.93
C THR A 153 23.95 3.18 11.23
N GLY A 154 22.95 3.45 12.08
CA GLY A 154 22.71 4.71 12.79
C GLY A 154 21.40 5.40 12.40
N MET A 155 21.03 5.33 11.12
CA MET A 155 19.77 5.89 10.63
C MET A 155 18.74 4.78 10.46
N GLN A 156 17.88 4.60 11.46
CA GLN A 156 16.68 3.80 11.30
C GLN A 156 15.66 4.62 10.52
N TYR A 157 15.25 4.11 9.36
CA TYR A 157 14.17 4.73 8.60
C TYR A 157 12.84 4.44 9.31
N PHE A 158 12.26 5.50 9.89
CA PHE A 158 10.92 5.50 10.46
C PHE A 158 9.99 6.27 9.51
N PRO A 159 9.38 5.62 8.51
CA PRO A 159 8.28 6.22 7.77
C PRO A 159 7.14 6.56 8.76
N PRO A 160 6.65 7.81 8.69
CA PRO A 160 5.47 8.01 7.84
C PRO A 160 5.74 8.96 6.68
N GLN A 161 6.98 9.42 6.48
CA GLN A 161 7.26 10.40 5.44
C GLN A 161 7.03 9.79 4.04
N PRO A 162 6.23 10.44 3.18
CA PRO A 162 6.10 10.02 1.80
C PRO A 162 7.50 9.98 1.18
N LEU A 163 7.79 8.90 0.45
CA LEU A 163 8.93 8.90 -0.46
C LEU A 163 8.54 9.82 -1.63
N TRP A 164 8.83 11.12 -1.51
CA TRP A 164 8.68 12.04 -2.63
C TRP A 164 9.84 11.79 -3.60
N VAL A 165 9.62 10.90 -4.58
CA VAL A 165 10.43 10.90 -5.79
C VAL A 165 9.78 11.90 -6.73
N THR A 166 10.27 13.13 -6.74
CA THR A 166 9.92 14.06 -7.83
C THR A 166 10.70 13.63 -9.07
N VAL A 167 9.99 13.20 -10.10
CA VAL A 167 10.57 13.10 -11.45
C VAL A 167 10.40 14.49 -12.07
N PRO A 168 11.47 15.13 -12.59
CA PRO A 168 11.36 16.41 -13.29
C PRO A 168 10.52 16.32 -14.57
#